data_AF-A0A9P5PC49-F1
#
_entry.id   AF-A0A9P5PC49-F1
#
_cell.length_a   1.000
_cell.length_b   1.000
_cell.length_c   1.000
_cell.angle_alpha   90.00
_cell.angle_beta   90.00
_cell.angle_gamma   90.00
#
_symmetry.space_group_name_H-M   'P 1'
#
loop_
_entity.id
_entity.type
_entity.pdbx_description
1 polymer ?
#
loop_
_entity_poly.entity_id
_entity_poly.type
_entity_poly.pdbx_seq_one_letter_code
_entity_poly.pdbx_strand_id
1 'polypeptide(L)'
;MGVLDDLRKIHPVIDVVVLAFKAVVTLELQRRDNDQKVLILQVKMHDMMETFLQLQIITPDKKEPKRGFTVAESLTKLCDQISKDISSCGNLCDSYSKKRRLIKLLKSPIYEGRLSGYITSFIERRTELQTTLSMFTAHKIHAAISILENNEAVLQSISDSISLIFKQLRFQTPLEKRLWEVVEAKGGLDKCIADDSALSELLKLDMYGYVLSLILSSMPKTTQSVV
;
A
#
# COMPACT_ATOMS: atom_id res chain seq x y z
N MET A 1 10.97 -10.70 8.59
CA MET A 1 12.25 -9.97 8.38
C MET A 1 13.46 -10.89 8.39
N GLY A 2 13.74 -11.63 9.48
CA GLY A 2 14.98 -12.43 9.61
C GLY A 2 15.25 -13.40 8.46
N VAL A 3 14.23 -14.12 7.99
CA VAL A 3 14.36 -15.03 6.85
C VAL A 3 14.82 -14.33 5.56
N LEU A 4 14.34 -13.11 5.29
CA LEU A 4 14.77 -12.33 4.12
C LEU A 4 16.21 -11.83 4.28
N ASP A 5 16.62 -11.50 5.52
CA ASP A 5 18.01 -11.15 5.84
C ASP A 5 18.98 -12.32 5.64
N ASP A 6 18.53 -13.55 5.86
CA ASP A 6 19.34 -14.74 5.58
C ASP A 6 19.38 -15.04 4.09
N LEU A 7 18.25 -14.92 3.40
CA LEU A 7 18.18 -15.13 1.96
C LEU A 7 19.07 -14.18 1.17
N ARG A 8 19.14 -12.90 1.53
CA ARG A 8 19.99 -11.94 0.80
C ARG A 8 21.50 -12.19 0.99
N LYS A 9 21.91 -12.91 2.03
CA LYS A 9 23.32 -13.35 2.18
C LYS A 9 23.67 -14.43 1.16
N ILE A 10 22.69 -15.27 0.81
CA ILE A 10 22.83 -16.37 -0.15
C ILE A 10 22.61 -15.87 -1.58
N HIS A 11 21.61 -15.00 -1.78
CA HIS A 11 21.21 -14.42 -3.06
C HIS A 11 21.32 -12.88 -3.03
N PRO A 12 22.53 -12.29 -3.17
CA PRO A 12 22.73 -10.84 -3.03
C PRO A 12 21.89 -9.98 -3.99
N VAL A 13 21.41 -10.54 -5.09
CA VAL A 13 20.54 -9.86 -6.06
C VAL A 13 19.27 -9.26 -5.42
N ILE A 14 18.77 -9.86 -4.33
CA ILE A 14 17.54 -9.38 -3.66
C ILE A 14 17.80 -8.28 -2.63
N ASP A 15 19.07 -7.94 -2.34
CA ASP A 15 19.44 -7.04 -1.25
C ASP A 15 18.75 -5.68 -1.37
N VAL A 16 18.73 -5.12 -2.59
CA VAL A 16 18.11 -3.83 -2.89
C VAL A 16 16.60 -3.81 -2.59
N VAL A 17 15.92 -4.94 -2.73
CA VAL A 17 14.50 -5.08 -2.43
C VAL A 17 14.28 -5.25 -0.93
N VAL A 18 15.09 -6.09 -0.28
CA VAL A 18 15.00 -6.33 1.17
C VAL A 18 15.26 -5.05 1.95
N LEU A 19 16.23 -4.24 1.53
CA LEU A 19 16.51 -2.94 2.15
C LEU A 19 15.36 -1.95 1.98
N ALA A 20 14.81 -1.81 0.78
CA ALA A 20 13.66 -0.94 0.53
C ALA A 20 12.43 -1.37 1.35
N PHE A 21 12.14 -2.68 1.37
CA PHE A 21 11.04 -3.23 2.17
C PHE A 21 11.22 -2.95 3.66
N LYS A 22 12.44 -3.18 4.19
CA LYS A 22 12.77 -2.89 5.59
C LYS A 22 12.58 -1.43 5.94
N ALA A 23 13.01 -0.51 5.07
CA ALA A 23 12.84 0.92 5.28
C ALA A 23 11.35 1.29 5.37
N VAL A 24 10.53 0.83 4.42
CA VAL A 24 9.10 1.12 4.42
C VAL A 24 8.40 0.53 5.64
N VAL A 25 8.58 -0.77 5.93
CA VAL A 25 7.96 -1.39 7.11
C VAL A 25 8.37 -0.70 8.40
N THR A 26 9.63 -0.30 8.54
CA THR A 26 10.09 0.43 9.73
C THR A 26 9.41 1.78 9.87
N LEU A 27 9.29 2.54 8.77
CA LEU A 27 8.56 3.81 8.77
C LEU A 27 7.10 3.62 9.15
N GLU A 28 6.46 2.58 8.64
CA GLU A 28 5.05 2.29 8.91
C GLU A 28 4.80 1.83 10.35
N LEU A 29 5.68 1.00 10.92
CA LEU A 29 5.61 0.62 12.33
C LEU A 29 5.75 1.82 13.29
N GLN A 30 6.40 2.89 12.83
CA GLN A 30 6.53 4.14 13.59
C GLN A 30 5.32 5.07 13.45
N ARG A 31 4.40 4.81 12.51
CA ARG A 31 3.20 5.64 12.33
C ARG A 31 2.16 5.33 13.39
N ARG A 32 1.58 6.39 13.94
CA ARG A 32 0.47 6.33 14.92
C ARG A 32 -0.92 6.35 14.27
N ASP A 33 -0.99 6.77 13.00
CA ASP A 33 -2.24 6.82 12.23
C ASP A 33 -2.47 5.46 11.55
N ASN A 34 -3.47 4.71 12.02
CA ASN A 34 -3.91 3.47 11.40
C ASN A 34 -4.82 3.78 10.20
N ASP A 35 -4.22 4.08 9.05
CA ASP A 35 -4.96 4.19 7.79
C ASP A 35 -5.16 2.81 7.16
N GLN A 36 -6.39 2.31 7.18
CA GLN A 36 -6.74 0.99 6.63
C GLN A 36 -6.37 0.84 5.14
N LYS A 37 -6.35 1.93 4.35
CA LYS A 37 -5.93 1.87 2.94
C LYS A 37 -4.43 1.58 2.81
N VAL A 38 -3.63 2.15 3.70
CA VAL A 38 -2.18 1.88 3.78
C VAL A 38 -1.92 0.46 4.29
N LEU A 39 -2.75 -0.07 5.18
CA LEU A 39 -2.65 -1.46 5.62
C LEU A 39 -2.86 -2.46 4.48
N ILE A 40 -3.88 -2.26 3.64
CA ILE A 40 -4.13 -3.13 2.46
C ILE A 40 -2.90 -3.17 1.54
N LEU A 41 -2.28 -2.01 1.33
CA LEU A 41 -1.07 -1.87 0.53
C LEU A 41 0.11 -2.65 1.13
N GLN A 42 0.31 -2.57 2.45
CA GLN A 42 1.35 -3.32 3.15
C GLN A 42 1.14 -4.83 3.06
N VAL A 43 -0.11 -5.31 3.19
CA VAL A 43 -0.44 -6.73 3.01
C VAL A 43 -0.03 -7.18 1.61
N LYS A 44 -0.36 -6.42 0.57
CA LYS A 44 -0.01 -6.78 -0.81
C LYS A 44 1.49 -6.73 -1.08
N MET A 45 2.20 -5.78 -0.46
CA MET A 45 3.66 -5.73 -0.48
C MET A 45 4.27 -6.95 0.23
N HIS A 46 3.71 -7.38 1.36
CA HIS A 46 4.15 -8.57 2.10
C HIS A 46 3.91 -9.85 1.29
N ASP A 47 2.71 -10.01 0.69
CA ASP A 47 2.36 -11.13 -0.20
C ASP A 47 3.36 -11.29 -1.35
N MET A 48 3.84 -10.18 -1.90
CA MET A 48 4.88 -10.15 -2.92
C MET A 48 6.23 -10.59 -2.34
N MET A 49 6.64 -10.03 -1.20
CA MET A 49 7.93 -10.34 -0.57
C MET A 49 8.05 -11.81 -0.15
N GLU A 50 6.95 -12.46 0.22
CA GLU A 50 6.93 -13.90 0.54
C GLU A 50 7.33 -14.78 -0.64
N THR A 51 7.19 -14.33 -1.89
CA THR A 51 7.61 -15.13 -3.05
C THR A 51 9.12 -15.38 -3.08
N PHE A 52 9.92 -14.48 -2.51
CA PHE A 52 11.37 -14.68 -2.38
C PHE A 52 11.73 -15.87 -1.48
N LEU A 53 10.81 -16.37 -0.63
CA LEU A 53 11.06 -17.55 0.18
C LEU A 53 11.34 -18.81 -0.64
N GLN A 54 10.91 -18.87 -1.90
CA GLN A 54 11.27 -19.95 -2.82
C GLN A 54 12.78 -20.05 -3.08
N LEU A 55 13.53 -18.96 -2.86
CA LEU A 55 14.99 -18.97 -2.99
C LEU A 55 15.69 -19.85 -1.95
N GLN A 56 15.01 -20.26 -0.89
CA GLN A 56 15.57 -21.19 0.12
C GLN A 56 15.97 -22.54 -0.48
N ILE A 57 15.26 -22.97 -1.54
CA ILE A 57 15.47 -24.26 -2.20
C ILE A 57 16.16 -24.14 -3.56
N ILE A 58 16.58 -22.93 -3.92
CA ILE A 58 17.24 -22.63 -5.19
C ILE A 58 18.68 -22.22 -4.88
N THR A 59 19.67 -22.91 -5.43
CA THR A 59 21.07 -22.51 -5.26
C THR A 59 21.39 -21.31 -6.16
N PRO A 60 22.26 -20.37 -5.73
CA PRO A 60 22.56 -19.15 -6.50
C PRO A 60 23.16 -19.40 -7.89
N ASP A 61 23.93 -20.48 -8.00
CA ASP A 61 24.60 -20.94 -9.22
C ASP A 61 23.70 -21.79 -10.13
N LYS A 62 22.46 -22.07 -9.71
CA LYS A 62 21.50 -22.83 -10.50
C LYS A 62 21.21 -22.11 -11.82
N LYS A 63 21.49 -22.81 -12.92
CA LYS A 63 21.15 -22.35 -14.26
C LYS A 63 19.79 -22.87 -14.67
N GLU A 64 19.04 -22.03 -15.39
CA GLU A 64 17.81 -22.43 -16.02
C GLU A 64 18.12 -23.48 -17.10
N PRO A 65 17.42 -24.64 -17.12
CA PRO A 65 17.78 -25.77 -17.98
C PRO A 65 17.83 -25.49 -19.48
N LYS A 66 17.02 -24.56 -20.01
CA LYS A 66 16.89 -24.32 -21.46
C LYS A 66 17.79 -23.20 -21.98
N ARG A 67 17.96 -22.13 -21.21
CA ARG A 67 18.58 -20.87 -21.62
C ARG A 67 19.91 -20.61 -20.91
N GLY A 68 20.18 -21.31 -19.80
CA GLY A 68 21.48 -21.27 -19.12
C GLY A 68 21.74 -20.04 -18.24
N PHE A 69 20.79 -19.09 -18.16
CA PHE A 69 20.88 -17.95 -17.25
C PHE A 69 20.74 -18.40 -15.80
N THR A 70 21.40 -17.68 -14.90
CA THR A 70 21.29 -17.84 -13.46
C THR A 70 20.05 -17.15 -12.90
N VAL A 71 19.71 -17.50 -11.66
CA VAL A 71 18.66 -16.83 -10.89
C VAL A 71 18.96 -15.33 -10.74
N ALA A 72 20.22 -14.98 -10.46
CA ALA A 72 20.63 -13.59 -10.28
C ALA A 72 20.41 -12.76 -11.56
N GLU A 73 20.84 -13.27 -12.71
CA GLU A 73 20.65 -12.60 -14.00
C GLU A 73 19.15 -12.39 -14.30
N SER A 74 18.31 -13.38 -13.95
CA SER A 74 16.87 -13.32 -14.18
C SER A 74 16.14 -12.35 -13.24
N LEU A 75 16.65 -12.19 -12.01
CA LEU A 75 16.01 -11.35 -11.00
C LEU A 75 16.51 -9.91 -10.95
N THR A 76 17.68 -9.60 -11.52
CA THR A 76 18.33 -8.28 -11.36
C THR A 76 17.40 -7.12 -11.70
N LYS A 77 16.87 -7.09 -12.93
CA LYS A 77 15.98 -6.01 -13.40
C LYS A 77 14.67 -5.97 -12.59
N LEU A 78 14.13 -7.14 -12.25
CA LEU A 78 12.88 -7.24 -11.50
C LEU A 78 13.05 -6.72 -10.06
N CYS A 79 14.17 -7.03 -9.42
CA CYS A 79 14.51 -6.52 -8.08
C CYS A 79 14.66 -5.00 -8.09
N ASP A 80 15.31 -4.43 -9.10
CA ASP A 80 15.41 -2.97 -9.23
C ASP A 80 14.05 -2.30 -9.39
N GLN A 81 13.15 -2.89 -10.18
CA GLN A 81 11.79 -2.39 -10.36
C GLN A 81 10.99 -2.48 -9.07
N ILE A 82 11.01 -3.63 -8.40
CA ILE A 82 10.32 -3.82 -7.11
C ILE A 82 10.83 -2.83 -6.07
N SER A 83 12.15 -2.63 -5.96
CA SER A 83 12.72 -1.68 -5.01
C SER A 83 12.26 -0.25 -5.27
N LYS A 84 12.17 0.16 -6.55
CA LYS A 84 11.62 1.47 -6.95
C LYS A 84 10.14 1.58 -6.63
N ASP A 85 9.36 0.54 -6.89
CA ASP A 85 7.92 0.50 -6.63
C ASP A 85 7.66 0.62 -5.12
N ILE A 86 8.37 -0.16 -4.29
CA ILE A 86 8.30 -0.10 -2.81
C ILE A 86 8.69 1.30 -2.31
N SER A 87 9.81 1.85 -2.78
CA SER A 87 10.30 3.16 -2.32
C SER A 87 9.33 4.28 -2.69
N SER A 88 8.81 4.26 -3.92
CA SER A 88 7.86 5.28 -4.40
C SER A 88 6.52 5.19 -3.68
N CYS A 89 6.06 3.96 -3.42
CA CYS A 89 4.90 3.66 -2.60
C CYS A 89 5.07 4.21 -1.17
N GLY A 90 6.18 3.88 -0.50
CA GLY A 90 6.50 4.40 0.84
C GLY A 90 6.53 5.92 0.91
N ASN A 91 7.15 6.57 -0.09
CA ASN A 91 7.19 8.03 -0.19
C ASN A 91 5.78 8.64 -0.40
N LEU A 92 4.92 7.97 -1.16
CA LEU A 92 3.53 8.40 -1.32
C LEU A 92 2.77 8.31 0.00
N CYS A 93 2.88 7.19 0.70
CA CYS A 93 2.25 6.96 2.00
C CYS A 93 2.75 7.97 3.04
N ASP A 94 4.05 8.27 3.04
CA ASP A 94 4.64 9.28 3.93
C ASP A 94 4.10 10.67 3.63
N SER A 95 4.11 11.06 2.35
CA SER A 95 3.56 12.34 1.89
C SER A 95 2.07 12.49 2.17
N TYR A 96 1.32 11.40 2.15
CA TYR A 96 -0.11 11.38 2.47
C TYR A 96 -0.35 11.49 3.97
N SER A 97 0.35 10.69 4.76
CA SER A 97 0.21 10.62 6.22
C SER A 97 0.45 11.97 6.90
N LYS A 98 1.40 12.77 6.38
CA LYS A 98 1.77 14.10 6.89
C LYS A 98 0.76 15.21 6.58
N LYS A 99 -0.27 14.95 5.75
CA LYS A 99 -1.26 15.98 5.40
C LYS A 99 -2.28 16.19 6.53
N ARG A 100 -2.77 17.42 6.64
CA ARG A 100 -3.91 17.75 7.52
C ARG A 100 -5.16 17.02 7.04
N ARG A 101 -6.08 16.74 7.98
CA ARG A 101 -7.31 15.96 7.75
C ARG A 101 -8.13 16.46 6.56
N LEU A 102 -8.45 17.75 6.52
CA LEU A 102 -9.22 18.31 5.40
C LEU A 102 -8.50 18.12 4.05
N ILE A 103 -7.17 18.26 4.02
CA ILE A 103 -6.39 18.05 2.80
C ILE A 103 -6.40 16.56 2.40
N LYS A 104 -6.31 15.64 3.37
CA LYS A 104 -6.45 14.20 3.13
C LYS A 104 -7.83 13.89 2.52
N LEU A 105 -8.90 14.46 3.06
CA LEU A 105 -10.26 14.31 2.54
C LEU A 105 -10.37 14.82 1.10
N LEU A 106 -9.96 16.06 0.85
CA LEU A 106 -10.07 16.70 -0.47
C LEU A 106 -9.23 15.99 -1.54
N LYS A 107 -8.05 15.49 -1.16
CA LYS A 107 -7.17 14.76 -2.09
C LYS A 107 -7.41 13.25 -2.09
N SER A 108 -8.35 12.73 -1.29
CA SER A 108 -8.55 11.30 -1.12
C SER A 108 -8.71 10.56 -2.45
N PRO A 109 -9.51 11.02 -3.43
CA PRO A 109 -9.66 10.29 -4.69
C PRO A 109 -8.36 10.16 -5.49
N ILE A 110 -7.53 11.21 -5.51
CA ILE A 110 -6.24 11.21 -6.21
C ILE A 110 -5.29 10.21 -5.53
N TYR A 111 -5.25 10.20 -4.20
CA TYR A 111 -4.42 9.26 -3.45
C TYR A 111 -4.92 7.83 -3.59
N GLU A 112 -6.24 7.60 -3.53
CA GLU A 112 -6.86 6.29 -3.73
C GLU A 112 -6.50 5.69 -5.09
N GLY A 113 -6.56 6.49 -6.17
CA GLY A 113 -6.14 6.03 -7.50
C GLY A 113 -4.66 5.62 -7.54
N ARG A 114 -3.77 6.42 -6.94
CA ARG A 114 -2.33 6.10 -6.88
C ARG A 114 -2.02 4.89 -6.01
N LEU A 115 -2.69 4.76 -4.86
CA LEU A 115 -2.56 3.61 -3.96
C LEU A 115 -3.05 2.32 -4.65
N SER A 116 -4.17 2.41 -5.38
CA SER A 116 -4.69 1.29 -6.18
C SER A 116 -3.67 0.86 -7.23
N GLY A 117 -3.08 1.83 -7.94
CA GLY A 117 -2.00 1.57 -8.90
C GLY A 117 -0.83 0.78 -8.30
N TYR A 118 -0.35 1.15 -7.10
CA TYR A 118 0.71 0.39 -6.42
C TYR A 118 0.27 -1.00 -5.99
N ILE A 119 -0.98 -1.20 -5.56
CA ILE A 119 -1.49 -2.55 -5.25
C ILE A 119 -1.43 -3.43 -6.51
N THR A 120 -1.92 -2.91 -7.64
CA THR A 120 -1.86 -3.61 -8.93
C THR A 120 -0.41 -3.95 -9.29
N SER A 121 0.52 -2.99 -9.18
CA SER A 121 1.94 -3.25 -9.42
C SER A 121 2.51 -4.33 -8.52
N PHE A 122 2.17 -4.38 -7.23
CA PHE A 122 2.66 -5.46 -6.36
C PHE A 122 2.10 -6.83 -6.73
N ILE A 123 0.85 -6.91 -7.21
CA ILE A 123 0.25 -8.15 -7.71
C ILE A 123 0.97 -8.61 -9.00
N GLU A 124 1.23 -7.70 -9.93
CA GLU A 124 1.98 -7.98 -11.15
C GLU A 124 3.40 -8.46 -10.84
N ARG A 125 4.14 -7.71 -10.01
CA ARG A 125 5.51 -8.07 -9.58
C ARG A 125 5.57 -9.40 -8.87
N ARG A 126 4.59 -9.71 -8.02
CA ARG A 126 4.45 -11.02 -7.38
C ARG A 126 4.32 -12.13 -8.42
N THR A 127 3.50 -11.92 -9.44
CA THR A 127 3.26 -12.90 -10.51
C THR A 127 4.52 -13.09 -11.39
N GLU A 128 5.21 -12.00 -11.72
CA GLU A 128 6.49 -12.04 -12.43
C GLU A 128 7.58 -12.77 -11.62
N LEU A 129 7.66 -12.54 -10.31
CA LEU A 129 8.58 -13.24 -9.41
C LEU A 129 8.28 -14.74 -9.39
N GLN A 130 7.02 -15.13 -9.19
CA GLN A 130 6.62 -16.53 -9.19
C GLN A 130 6.95 -17.22 -10.51
N THR A 131 6.69 -16.56 -11.63
CA THR A 131 6.99 -17.08 -12.96
C THR A 131 8.49 -17.25 -13.16
N THR A 132 9.28 -16.24 -12.82
CA THR A 132 10.74 -16.28 -12.93
C THR A 132 11.34 -17.40 -12.06
N LEU A 133 10.94 -17.49 -10.79
CA LEU A 133 11.44 -18.51 -9.86
C LEU A 133 11.00 -19.93 -10.24
N SER A 134 9.82 -20.07 -10.87
CA SER A 134 9.35 -21.37 -11.36
C SER A 134 10.26 -21.97 -12.44
N MET A 135 10.97 -21.14 -13.22
CA MET A 135 11.92 -21.62 -14.24
C MET A 135 13.10 -22.39 -13.61
N PHE A 136 13.40 -22.10 -12.34
CA PHE A 136 14.49 -22.72 -11.58
C PHE A 136 14.00 -23.83 -10.65
N THR A 137 12.72 -24.16 -10.63
CA THR A 137 12.18 -25.22 -9.78
C THR A 137 11.40 -26.24 -10.60
N ALA A 138 11.40 -27.52 -10.21
CA ALA A 138 10.61 -28.55 -10.89
C ALA A 138 9.11 -28.48 -10.54
N HIS A 139 8.67 -27.44 -9.81
CA HIS A 139 7.30 -27.31 -9.34
C HIS A 139 6.40 -26.72 -10.43
N LYS A 140 5.39 -27.50 -10.86
CA LYS A 140 4.31 -27.01 -11.72
C LYS A 140 3.43 -26.04 -10.95
N ILE A 141 3.63 -24.74 -11.10
CA ILE A 141 2.69 -23.74 -10.58
C ILE A 141 1.54 -23.58 -11.58
N HIS A 142 0.59 -24.51 -11.59
CA HIS A 142 -0.60 -24.40 -12.43
C HIS A 142 -1.50 -23.20 -12.05
N ALA A 143 -1.41 -22.68 -10.82
CA ALA A 143 -2.25 -21.59 -10.33
C ALA A 143 -1.76 -20.17 -10.69
N ALA A 144 -0.46 -19.95 -10.90
CA ALA A 144 0.07 -18.63 -11.27
C ALA A 144 0.02 -18.40 -12.79
N ILE A 145 0.18 -19.47 -13.57
CA ILE A 145 0.05 -19.43 -15.04
C ILE A 145 -1.40 -19.15 -15.46
N SER A 146 -2.41 -19.69 -14.76
CA SER A 146 -3.81 -19.40 -15.10
C SER A 146 -4.25 -17.96 -14.75
N ILE A 147 -3.58 -17.29 -13.80
CA ILE A 147 -3.77 -15.85 -13.56
C ILE A 147 -3.22 -15.07 -14.76
N LEU A 148 -2.07 -15.51 -15.30
CA LEU A 148 -1.43 -14.88 -16.46
C LEU A 148 -2.24 -14.98 -17.76
N GLU A 149 -2.98 -16.07 -17.96
CA GLU A 149 -3.77 -16.29 -19.18
C GLU A 149 -5.06 -15.43 -19.24
N ASN A 150 -5.48 -14.81 -18.13
CA ASN A 150 -6.68 -13.93 -18.03
C ASN A 150 -6.36 -12.53 -17.43
N ASN A 151 -5.10 -12.08 -17.52
CA ASN A 151 -4.53 -10.99 -16.73
C ASN A 151 -5.32 -9.68 -16.69
N GLU A 152 -5.75 -9.14 -17.84
CA GLU A 152 -6.30 -7.79 -17.87
C GLU A 152 -7.68 -7.72 -17.18
N ALA A 153 -8.56 -8.69 -17.46
CA ALA A 153 -9.88 -8.73 -16.84
C ALA A 153 -9.82 -9.00 -15.33
N VAL A 154 -8.91 -9.86 -14.90
CA VAL A 154 -8.72 -10.17 -13.47
C VAL A 154 -8.09 -8.99 -12.73
N LEU A 155 -7.03 -8.38 -13.28
CA LEU A 155 -6.41 -7.19 -12.69
C LEU A 155 -7.38 -6.01 -12.67
N GLN A 156 -8.20 -5.84 -13.72
CA GLN A 156 -9.26 -4.84 -13.74
C GLN A 156 -10.31 -5.11 -12.66
N SER A 157 -10.78 -6.36 -12.51
CA SER A 157 -11.71 -6.75 -11.44
C SER A 157 -11.15 -6.51 -10.04
N ILE A 158 -9.85 -6.77 -9.84
CA ILE A 158 -9.16 -6.46 -8.58
C ILE A 158 -9.08 -4.95 -8.37
N SER A 159 -8.70 -4.17 -9.39
CA SER A 159 -8.65 -2.70 -9.35
C SER A 159 -10.01 -2.09 -9.00
N ASP A 160 -11.09 -2.62 -9.60
CA ASP A 160 -12.47 -2.20 -9.33
C ASP A 160 -12.86 -2.52 -7.88
N SER A 161 -12.50 -3.72 -7.41
CA SER A 161 -12.74 -4.15 -6.02
C SER A 161 -11.97 -3.28 -5.01
N ILE A 162 -10.70 -2.96 -5.28
CA ILE A 162 -9.90 -2.06 -4.45
C ILE A 162 -10.52 -0.66 -4.42
N SER A 163 -10.94 -0.16 -5.58
CA SER A 163 -11.60 1.14 -5.70
C SER A 163 -12.89 1.19 -4.86
N LEU A 164 -13.67 0.10 -4.86
CA LEU A 164 -14.86 -0.04 -4.02
C LEU A 164 -14.50 -0.05 -2.53
N ILE A 165 -13.51 -0.84 -2.13
CA ILE A 165 -13.04 -0.90 -0.74
C ILE A 165 -12.56 0.49 -0.29
N PHE A 166 -11.75 1.18 -1.09
CA PHE A 166 -11.24 2.51 -0.76
C PHE A 166 -12.35 3.55 -0.60
N LYS A 167 -13.41 3.48 -1.42
CA LYS A 167 -14.61 4.29 -1.25
C LYS A 167 -15.30 4.00 0.09
N GLN A 168 -15.44 2.73 0.47
CA GLN A 168 -16.01 2.34 1.76
C GLN A 168 -15.16 2.81 2.95
N LEU A 169 -13.84 2.79 2.78
CA LEU A 169 -12.86 3.23 3.79
C LEU A 169 -12.61 4.75 3.80
N ARG A 170 -13.35 5.53 3.01
CA ARG A 170 -13.05 6.96 2.79
C ARG A 170 -13.31 7.82 4.02
N PHE A 171 -14.28 7.47 4.86
CA PHE A 171 -14.64 8.25 6.06
C PHE A 171 -14.55 7.36 7.30
N GLN A 172 -13.44 7.47 8.02
CA GLN A 172 -13.18 6.65 9.20
C GLN A 172 -13.64 7.33 10.49
N THR A 173 -13.86 8.64 10.46
CA THR A 173 -14.32 9.42 11.60
C THR A 173 -15.68 10.10 11.36
N PRO A 174 -16.50 10.33 12.41
CA PRO A 174 -17.74 11.09 12.29
C PRO A 174 -17.55 12.51 11.72
N LEU A 175 -16.41 13.15 12.02
CA LEU A 175 -16.07 14.47 11.49
C LEU A 175 -15.79 14.41 9.98
N GLU A 176 -15.07 13.38 9.50
CA GLU A 176 -14.85 13.18 8.06
C GLU A 176 -16.15 12.95 7.30
N LYS A 177 -17.10 12.20 7.90
CA LYS A 177 -18.44 12.03 7.31
C LYS A 177 -19.17 13.37 7.16
N ARG A 178 -19.18 14.20 8.20
CA ARG A 178 -19.80 15.54 8.15
C ARG A 178 -19.12 16.46 7.15
N LEU A 179 -17.79 16.48 7.10
CA LEU A 179 -17.05 17.26 6.10
C LEU A 179 -17.42 16.81 4.69
N TRP A 180 -17.61 15.50 4.47
CA TRP A 180 -18.05 14.99 3.18
C TRP A 180 -19.49 15.36 2.83
N GLU A 181 -20.41 15.34 3.79
CA GLU A 181 -21.80 15.80 3.58
C GLU A 181 -21.83 17.25 3.09
N VAL A 182 -20.97 18.12 3.62
CA VAL A 182 -20.82 19.51 3.13
C VAL A 182 -20.29 19.53 1.70
N VAL A 183 -19.30 18.69 1.38
CA VAL A 183 -18.76 18.58 0.02
C VAL A 183 -19.86 18.19 -0.98
N GLU A 184 -20.68 17.19 -0.65
CA GLU A 184 -21.80 16.75 -1.49
C GLU A 184 -22.87 17.85 -1.63
N ALA A 185 -23.23 18.52 -0.52
CA ALA A 185 -24.22 19.59 -0.53
C ALA A 185 -23.80 20.80 -1.40
N LYS A 186 -22.50 21.04 -1.53
CA LYS A 186 -21.92 22.09 -2.39
C LYS A 186 -21.72 21.63 -3.85
N GLY A 187 -22.21 20.44 -4.19
CA GLY A 187 -22.19 19.89 -5.54
C GLY A 187 -20.88 19.20 -5.93
N GLY A 188 -20.15 18.69 -4.94
CA GLY A 188 -19.00 17.81 -5.13
C GLY A 188 -17.64 18.49 -4.94
N LEU A 189 -16.60 17.65 -4.97
CA LEU A 189 -15.20 18.02 -4.75
C LEU A 189 -14.73 19.16 -5.66
N ASP A 190 -14.97 19.05 -6.95
CA ASP A 190 -14.46 20.01 -7.94
C ASP A 190 -15.03 21.40 -7.72
N LYS A 191 -16.32 21.48 -7.36
CA LYS A 191 -16.97 22.75 -7.01
C LYS A 191 -16.46 23.30 -5.69
N CYS A 192 -16.25 22.46 -4.69
CA CYS A 192 -15.69 22.89 -3.41
C CYS A 192 -14.28 23.44 -3.55
N ILE A 193 -13.43 22.80 -4.37
CA ILE A 193 -12.04 23.25 -4.59
C ILE A 193 -11.99 24.57 -5.37
N ALA A 194 -12.97 24.82 -6.24
CA ALA A 194 -13.08 26.04 -7.03
C ALA A 194 -13.83 27.19 -6.34
N ASP A 195 -14.42 26.97 -5.16
CA ASP A 195 -15.21 27.96 -4.41
C ASP A 195 -14.57 28.26 -3.05
N ASP A 196 -13.99 29.46 -2.91
CA ASP A 196 -13.35 29.93 -1.68
C ASP A 196 -14.33 30.00 -0.49
N SER A 197 -15.61 30.22 -0.74
CA SER A 197 -16.65 30.21 0.30
C SER A 197 -16.87 28.80 0.84
N ALA A 198 -16.95 27.82 -0.05
CA ALA A 198 -17.05 26.41 0.32
C ALA A 198 -15.80 25.92 1.07
N LEU A 199 -14.59 26.31 0.65
CA LEU A 199 -13.34 26.02 1.36
C LEU A 199 -13.32 26.65 2.76
N SER A 200 -13.76 27.90 2.88
CA SER A 200 -13.81 28.60 4.17
C SER A 200 -14.75 27.90 5.16
N GLU A 201 -15.89 27.40 4.69
CA GLU A 201 -16.85 26.64 5.49
C GLU A 201 -16.26 25.30 5.96
N LEU A 202 -15.60 24.56 5.06
CA LEU A 202 -14.94 23.30 5.38
C LEU A 202 -13.78 23.48 6.37
N LEU A 203 -12.98 24.55 6.21
CA LEU A 203 -11.89 24.89 7.13
C LEU A 203 -12.39 25.19 8.53
N LYS A 204 -13.49 25.95 8.64
CA LYS A 204 -14.13 26.23 9.93
C LYS A 204 -14.58 24.94 10.60
N LEU A 205 -15.27 24.06 9.87
CA LEU A 205 -15.78 22.81 10.41
C LEU A 205 -14.65 21.87 10.89
N ASP A 206 -13.54 21.77 10.15
CA ASP A 206 -12.36 20.99 10.55
C ASP A 206 -11.70 21.58 11.82
N MET A 207 -11.59 22.92 11.92
CA MET A 207 -11.05 23.59 13.11
C MET A 207 -11.92 23.39 14.35
N TYR A 208 -13.23 23.58 14.25
CA TYR A 208 -14.14 23.42 15.41
C TYR A 208 -14.18 21.97 15.91
N GLY A 209 -14.14 20.99 14.99
CA GLY A 209 -14.02 19.58 15.35
C GLY A 209 -12.72 19.26 16.10
N TYR A 210 -11.60 19.90 15.73
CA TYR A 210 -10.32 19.75 16.42
C TYR A 210 -10.33 20.35 17.82
N VAL A 211 -10.85 21.56 17.99
CA VAL A 211 -10.94 22.24 19.30
C VAL A 211 -11.84 21.45 20.26
N LEU A 212 -12.98 20.95 19.81
CA LEU A 212 -13.87 20.12 20.64
C LEU A 212 -13.18 18.83 21.11
N SER A 213 -12.39 18.20 20.24
CA SER A 213 -11.65 16.97 20.57
C SER A 213 -10.53 17.20 21.59
N LEU A 214 -9.86 18.36 21.54
CA LEU A 214 -8.84 18.76 22.51
C LEU A 214 -9.45 19.08 23.87
N ILE A 215 -10.62 19.74 23.90
CA ILE A 215 -11.35 20.03 25.13
C ILE A 215 -11.81 18.72 25.79
N LEU A 216 -12.39 17.81 25.02
CA LEU A 216 -12.85 16.51 25.55
C LEU A 216 -11.70 15.61 26.03
N SER A 217 -10.52 15.67 25.39
CA SER A 217 -9.36 14.89 25.83
C SER A 217 -8.62 15.48 27.03
N SER A 218 -8.83 16.76 27.33
CA SER A 218 -8.29 17.45 28.51
C SER A 218 -9.24 17.48 29.70
N MET A 219 -10.48 16.99 29.54
CA MET A 219 -11.39 16.79 30.68
C MET A 219 -10.91 15.60 31.53
N PRO A 220 -10.84 15.74 32.87
CA PRO A 220 -10.49 14.63 33.75
C PRO A 220 -11.52 13.51 33.60
N LYS A 221 -11.04 12.29 33.33
CA LYS A 221 -11.91 11.10 33.31
C LYS A 221 -12.51 10.95 34.71
N THR A 222 -13.79 11.24 34.85
CA THR A 222 -14.53 10.97 36.08
C THR A 222 -14.55 9.47 36.30
N THR A 223 -13.70 8.99 37.19
CA THR A 223 -13.76 7.64 37.75
C THR A 223 -15.10 7.53 38.48
N GLN A 224 -16.08 6.89 37.85
CA GLN A 224 -17.22 6.37 38.58
C GLN A 224 -16.72 5.21 39.44
N SER A 225 -16.44 5.48 40.72
CA SER A 225 -16.40 4.45 41.73
C SER A 225 -17.85 4.00 41.98
N VAL A 226 -18.19 2.82 41.49
CA VAL A 226 -19.41 2.14 41.88
C VAL A 226 -19.15 1.55 43.28
N VAL A 227 -19.89 2.06 44.27
CA VAL A 227 -20.07 1.44 45.59
C VAL A 227 -21.19 0.42 45.49
#